data_AF-A0A329W4S1-F1
#
_entry.id   AF-A0A329W4S1-F1
#
_cell.length_a   1.000
_cell.length_b   1.000
_cell.length_c   1.000
_cell.angle_alpha   90.00
_cell.angle_beta   90.00
_cell.angle_gamma   90.00
#
_symmetry.space_group_name_H-M   'P 1'
#
loop_
_entity.id
_entity.type
_entity.pdbx_description
1 polymer ?
#
loop_
_entity_poly.entity_id
_entity_poly.type
_entity_poly.pdbx_seq_one_letter_code
_entity_poly.pdbx_strand_id
1 'polypeptide(L)'
;MATEGGLEARGAIFTRSEVVDFILDLVGYTEDQPLHEKRLLEPSFGGGDFLLPIIERLLSAWRAARPSGSALDELTDAIRAVELHYETFKSTKAAVVALLRRQGIAANAAATLASCWLSQGDFLLAPLEGQFDFVVGNPPYVRQELIPAPLLAEYRGRYLTMYDRADIYIPFIERSLSVLSDGGRLGFICADRWMKNRYGGPLRSLVAERFHLKVYVDMVDTPAFHSDVIAYPAITIISREVPGSTRIAYRPAIDRATLTALVGLLKAPSLPKEVGPVRELAQVTNGSEPWLLESFDQMAVIRRLEGDFPLLEEAGCKVGIGVETGADKAFIGDFDALNVEPDRKVPLVTTKDIMTGEVEWRGLGVINPFAEQGGLVDLDEYPRLRSYLEARREVIAGRHCAQKAPANWYRTIDRITPSLAARPKLLIPDIKGQAHIVYEDGELYPHHNLYYVTSDDWDLRALQAVLLSAVTRLFVATYSTKMRGGFLRFQAQYLRRIRIPHWAEVPEPLRRELAEAAIKRDLQACNRAVFRLYDLSQEERSALGGNGE
;
A
#
# COMPACT_ATOMS: atom_id res chain seq x y z
N MET A 1 1.72 5.60 27.60
CA MET A 1 2.47 4.94 26.52
C MET A 1 3.99 5.02 26.70
N ALA A 2 4.53 6.12 27.23
CA ALA A 2 5.98 6.35 27.33
C ALA A 2 6.77 5.40 28.26
N THR A 3 6.12 4.53 29.04
CA THR A 3 6.80 3.75 30.09
C THR A 3 6.68 2.22 29.99
N GLU A 4 5.73 1.64 29.23
CA GLU A 4 5.42 0.19 29.37
C GLU A 4 5.26 -0.63 28.07
N GLY A 5 5.24 -0.04 26.88
CA GLY A 5 5.11 -0.81 25.63
C GLY A 5 6.43 -1.47 25.20
N GLY A 6 6.45 -2.72 24.75
CA GLY A 6 7.63 -3.37 24.13
C GLY A 6 7.99 -2.78 22.74
N LEU A 7 9.10 -3.21 22.12
CA LEU A 7 9.59 -2.69 20.82
C LEU A 7 8.49 -2.66 19.72
N GLU A 8 7.68 -3.71 19.63
CA GLU A 8 6.60 -3.82 18.64
C GLU A 8 5.46 -2.81 18.87
N ALA A 9 5.16 -2.48 20.14
CA ALA A 9 4.16 -1.47 20.49
C ALA A 9 4.64 -0.03 20.20
N ARG A 10 5.96 0.16 20.02
CA ARG A 10 6.60 1.45 19.76
C ARG A 10 6.73 1.75 18.26
N GLY A 11 6.53 0.76 17.39
CA GLY A 11 6.72 0.90 15.94
C GLY A 11 8.16 1.29 15.54
N ALA A 12 9.15 1.02 16.41
CA ALA A 12 10.55 1.37 16.19
C ALA A 12 11.22 0.35 15.26
N ILE A 13 11.79 0.83 14.16
CA ILE A 13 12.48 0.03 13.16
C ILE A 13 13.84 0.68 12.90
N PHE A 14 14.92 -0.09 13.05
CA PHE A 14 16.28 0.40 12.89
C PHE A 14 16.74 0.32 11.43
N THR A 15 17.32 1.40 10.93
CA THR A 15 17.70 1.58 9.52
C THR A 15 19.17 1.30 9.35
N ARG A 16 19.53 0.51 8.33
CA ARG A 16 20.94 0.21 8.04
C ARG A 16 21.73 1.47 7.64
N SER A 17 23.00 1.49 8.01
CA SER A 17 23.87 2.64 7.75
C SER A 17 24.02 2.97 6.28
N GLU A 18 24.04 1.97 5.38
CA GLU A 18 24.12 2.22 3.93
C GLU A 18 22.88 2.97 3.41
N VAL A 19 21.72 2.70 3.98
CA VAL A 19 20.46 3.38 3.64
C VAL A 19 20.41 4.78 4.23
N VAL A 20 20.89 4.95 5.46
CA VAL A 20 21.02 6.28 6.09
C VAL A 20 21.93 7.18 5.26
N ASP A 21 23.14 6.71 4.92
CA ASP A 21 24.09 7.44 4.09
C ASP A 21 23.48 7.82 2.74
N PHE A 22 22.78 6.88 2.11
CA PHE A 22 22.08 7.10 0.84
C PHE A 22 21.04 8.22 0.94
N ILE A 23 20.22 8.25 2.00
CA ILE A 23 19.21 9.31 2.20
C ILE A 23 19.87 10.66 2.43
N LEU A 24 20.92 10.71 3.26
CA LEU A 24 21.68 11.95 3.53
C LEU A 24 22.31 12.51 2.24
N ASP A 25 22.86 11.64 1.39
CA ASP A 25 23.42 12.01 0.09
C ASP A 25 22.34 12.54 -0.87
N LEU A 26 21.17 11.90 -0.90
CA LEU A 26 20.04 12.29 -1.75
C LEU A 26 19.45 13.64 -1.35
N VAL A 27 19.26 13.93 -0.05
CA VAL A 27 18.85 15.26 0.38
C VAL A 27 19.95 16.30 0.17
N GLY A 28 21.22 15.87 0.10
CA GLY A 28 22.37 16.75 -0.08
C GLY A 28 22.97 17.25 1.22
N TYR A 29 22.80 16.49 2.31
CA TYR A 29 23.49 16.71 3.58
C TYR A 29 24.87 16.04 3.52
N THR A 30 25.77 16.65 2.75
CA THR A 30 27.08 16.11 2.39
C THR A 30 28.21 17.00 2.92
N GLU A 31 29.38 16.42 3.18
CA GLU A 31 30.48 17.08 3.90
C GLU A 31 31.16 18.22 3.11
N ASP A 32 30.87 18.33 1.81
CA ASP A 32 31.32 19.40 0.92
C ASP A 32 30.50 20.70 1.07
N GLN A 33 29.45 20.69 1.88
CA GLN A 33 28.61 21.86 2.16
C GLN A 33 28.98 22.50 3.52
N PRO A 34 28.73 23.81 3.73
CA PRO A 34 28.89 24.45 5.02
C PRO A 34 27.76 24.05 5.98
N LEU A 35 27.76 22.80 6.46
CA LEU A 35 26.65 22.23 7.22
C LEU A 35 26.36 22.95 8.55
N HIS A 36 27.34 23.66 9.11
CA HIS A 36 27.19 24.48 10.32
C HIS A 36 26.34 25.74 10.09
N GLU A 37 26.20 26.19 8.82
CA GLU A 37 25.30 27.29 8.43
C GLU A 37 23.89 26.79 8.09
N LYS A 38 23.65 25.48 8.19
CA LYS A 38 22.39 24.83 7.84
C LYS A 38 21.71 24.25 9.07
N ARG A 39 20.40 24.10 8.99
CA ARG A 39 19.59 23.52 10.07
C ARG A 39 18.97 22.20 9.65
N LEU A 40 19.23 21.15 10.42
CA LEU A 40 18.66 19.84 10.23
C LEU A 40 17.71 19.47 11.37
N LEU A 41 16.58 18.85 11.02
CA LEU A 41 15.65 18.23 11.95
C LEU A 41 15.61 16.72 11.76
N GLU A 42 15.72 15.99 12.87
CA GLU A 42 15.41 14.56 12.96
C GLU A 42 14.18 14.40 13.88
N PRO A 43 13.03 13.93 13.40
CA PRO A 43 11.77 13.98 14.15
C PRO A 43 11.53 12.80 15.12
N SER A 44 12.34 11.74 15.08
CA SER A 44 12.11 10.51 15.84
C SER A 44 13.39 9.67 15.93
N PHE A 45 14.39 10.14 16.68
CA PHE A 45 15.77 9.69 16.47
C PHE A 45 16.07 8.28 16.97
N GLY A 46 15.23 7.72 17.84
CA GLY A 46 15.39 6.35 18.32
C GLY A 46 16.79 6.07 18.86
N GLY A 47 17.40 4.99 18.38
CA GLY A 47 18.78 4.60 18.74
C GLY A 47 19.87 5.50 18.15
N GLY A 48 19.51 6.46 17.28
CA GLY A 48 20.44 7.39 16.66
C GLY A 48 20.98 6.96 15.30
N ASP A 49 20.33 6.04 14.60
CA ASP A 49 20.78 5.53 13.29
C ASP A 49 21.00 6.65 12.27
N PHE A 50 20.10 7.65 12.24
CA PHE A 50 20.27 8.88 11.45
C PHE A 50 21.10 9.92 12.19
N LEU A 51 20.82 10.12 13.48
CA LEU A 51 21.38 11.20 14.27
C LEU A 51 22.92 11.15 14.38
N LEU A 52 23.50 9.96 14.57
CA LEU A 52 24.95 9.82 14.72
C LEU A 52 25.70 10.11 13.41
N PRO A 53 25.33 9.53 12.25
CA PRO A 53 25.92 9.92 10.95
C PRO A 53 25.75 11.41 10.61
N ILE A 54 24.60 12.01 10.95
CA ILE A 54 24.38 13.45 10.78
C ILE A 54 25.42 14.26 11.56
N ILE A 55 25.64 13.93 12.83
CA ILE A 55 26.61 14.63 13.68
C ILE A 55 28.04 14.43 13.13
N GLU A 56 28.36 13.23 12.66
CA GLU A 56 29.67 12.95 12.05
C GLU A 56 29.93 13.81 10.81
N ARG A 57 28.96 13.88 9.89
CA ARG A 57 29.06 14.73 8.68
C ARG A 57 29.14 16.22 9.04
N LEU A 58 28.33 16.69 9.99
CA LEU A 58 28.37 18.08 10.48
C LEU A 58 29.77 18.44 10.98
N LEU A 59 30.36 17.61 11.84
CA LEU A 59 31.67 17.88 12.42
C LEU A 59 32.79 17.78 11.38
N SER A 60 32.69 16.85 10.42
CA SER A 60 33.63 16.76 9.30
C SER A 60 33.62 18.05 8.47
N ALA A 61 32.44 18.47 8.02
CA ALA A 61 32.23 19.69 7.24
C ALA A 61 32.68 20.95 8.00
N TRP A 62 32.29 21.07 9.27
CA TRP A 62 32.64 22.20 10.12
C TRP A 62 34.16 22.34 10.27
N ARG A 63 34.88 21.24 10.52
CA ARG A 63 36.36 21.29 10.60
C ARG A 63 37.00 21.64 9.27
N ALA A 64 36.48 21.10 8.16
CA ALA A 64 36.97 21.41 6.83
C ALA A 64 36.84 22.92 6.51
N ALA A 65 35.78 23.56 7.02
CA ALA A 65 35.55 25.00 6.87
C ALA A 65 36.51 25.89 7.68
N ARG A 66 37.36 25.32 8.56
CA ARG A 66 38.31 26.04 9.44
C ARG A 66 37.62 27.14 10.26
N PRO A 67 36.81 26.72 11.24
CA PRO A 67 35.92 27.61 11.98
C PRO A 67 36.71 28.63 12.81
N SER A 68 36.08 29.77 13.07
CA SER A 68 36.72 30.91 13.74
C SER A 68 36.24 31.10 15.18
N GLY A 69 35.08 30.55 15.52
CA GLY A 69 34.44 30.59 16.82
C GLY A 69 34.48 29.24 17.55
N SER A 70 33.82 29.19 18.71
CA SER A 70 33.72 27.94 19.47
C SER A 70 32.70 27.00 18.84
N ALA A 71 32.85 25.70 19.08
CA ALA A 71 31.88 24.70 18.66
C ALA A 71 30.46 24.99 19.19
N LEU A 72 30.36 25.63 20.36
CA LEU A 72 29.07 25.99 20.94
C LEU A 72 28.43 27.12 20.14
N ASP A 73 29.18 28.16 19.80
CA ASP A 73 28.65 29.31 19.08
C ASP A 73 28.20 28.94 17.66
N GLU A 74 28.97 28.10 16.98
CA GLU A 74 28.73 27.80 15.56
C GLU A 74 27.79 26.60 15.32
N LEU A 75 27.64 25.69 16.29
CA LEU A 75 26.88 24.44 16.08
C LEU A 75 25.57 24.35 16.87
N THR A 76 25.29 25.28 17.79
CA THR A 76 24.10 25.20 18.67
C THR A 76 22.80 25.05 17.90
N ASP A 77 22.64 25.71 16.75
CA ASP A 77 21.41 25.71 15.97
C ASP A 77 21.37 24.72 14.79
N ALA A 78 22.47 23.99 14.57
CA ALA A 78 22.64 23.13 13.41
C ALA A 78 21.71 21.90 13.42
N ILE A 79 21.39 21.37 14.60
CA ILE A 79 20.58 20.15 14.75
C ILE A 79 19.43 20.38 15.74
N ARG A 80 18.25 19.88 15.41
CA ARG A 80 17.17 19.59 16.35
C ARG A 80 16.73 18.15 16.19
N ALA A 81 16.56 17.43 17.28
CA ALA A 81 16.10 16.06 17.25
C ALA A 81 15.11 15.77 18.38
N VAL A 82 14.07 14.99 18.09
CA VAL A 82 13.00 14.66 19.04
C VAL A 82 12.92 13.15 19.25
N GLU A 83 12.76 12.72 20.50
CA GLU A 83 12.48 11.33 20.85
C GLU A 83 11.40 11.26 21.92
N LEU A 84 10.39 10.42 21.69
CA LEU A 84 9.25 10.27 22.59
C LEU A 84 9.61 9.47 23.84
N HIS A 85 10.38 8.39 23.68
CA HIS A 85 10.64 7.43 24.74
C HIS A 85 11.83 7.85 25.63
N TYR A 86 11.58 7.98 26.93
CA TYR A 86 12.53 8.54 27.88
C TYR A 86 13.86 7.75 27.96
N GLU A 87 13.83 6.43 28.07
CA GLU A 87 15.07 5.65 28.19
C GLU A 87 15.88 5.68 26.90
N THR A 88 15.20 5.68 25.74
CA THR A 88 15.85 5.79 24.43
C THR A 88 16.50 7.16 24.28
N PHE A 89 15.79 8.23 24.65
CA PHE A 89 16.32 9.58 24.71
C PHE A 89 17.59 9.63 25.58
N LYS A 90 17.55 9.06 26.79
CA LYS A 90 18.67 9.07 27.73
C LYS A 90 19.89 8.32 27.20
N SER A 91 19.69 7.11 26.67
CA SER A 91 20.79 6.31 26.11
C SER A 91 21.42 6.97 24.88
N THR A 92 20.60 7.49 23.96
CA THR A 92 21.09 8.10 22.73
C THR A 92 21.74 9.46 23.02
N LYS A 93 21.21 10.25 23.96
CA LYS A 93 21.88 11.48 24.44
C LYS A 93 23.27 11.19 25.01
N ALA A 94 23.43 10.13 25.79
CA ALA A 94 24.74 9.71 26.29
C ALA A 94 25.69 9.31 25.14
N ALA A 95 25.18 8.61 24.12
CA ALA A 95 25.95 8.23 22.93
C ALA A 95 26.40 9.47 22.11
N VAL A 96 25.53 10.48 21.96
CA VAL A 96 25.85 11.75 21.31
C VAL A 96 26.95 12.50 22.07
N VAL A 97 26.85 12.64 23.40
CA VAL A 97 27.91 13.27 24.21
C VAL A 97 29.23 12.51 24.07
N ALA A 98 29.19 11.17 24.08
CA ALA A 98 30.37 10.36 23.87
C ALA A 98 30.99 10.57 22.48
N LEU A 99 30.16 10.62 21.43
CA LEU A 99 30.60 10.91 20.06
C LEU A 99 31.27 12.29 19.96
N LEU A 100 30.63 13.34 20.46
CA LEU A 100 31.18 14.70 20.46
C LEU A 100 32.54 14.75 21.17
N ARG A 101 32.69 14.08 22.31
CA ARG A 101 33.95 13.99 23.05
C ARG A 101 35.04 13.23 22.30
N ARG A 102 34.71 12.09 21.67
CA ARG A 102 35.64 11.35 20.80
C ARG A 102 36.11 12.22 19.63
N GLN A 103 35.24 13.11 19.17
CA GLN A 103 35.50 14.10 18.14
C GLN A 103 36.18 15.38 18.69
N GLY A 104 36.74 15.35 19.90
CA GLY A 104 37.57 16.44 20.43
C GLY A 104 36.80 17.64 20.96
N ILE A 105 35.46 17.58 21.05
CA ILE A 105 34.65 18.63 21.68
C ILE A 105 34.79 18.53 23.20
N ALA A 106 35.08 19.65 23.86
CA ALA A 106 35.24 19.72 25.31
C ALA A 106 33.98 19.20 26.04
N ALA A 107 34.15 18.51 27.17
CA ALA A 107 33.07 17.79 27.85
C ALA A 107 31.86 18.67 28.18
N ASN A 108 32.08 19.91 28.64
CA ASN A 108 30.99 20.86 28.93
C ASN A 108 30.27 21.28 27.64
N ALA A 109 31.01 21.64 26.59
CA ALA A 109 30.43 22.02 25.30
C ALA A 109 29.65 20.85 24.66
N ALA A 110 30.15 19.62 24.76
CA ALA A 110 29.47 18.42 24.27
C ALA A 110 28.13 18.18 24.99
N ALA A 111 28.10 18.34 26.32
CA ALA A 111 26.88 18.20 27.10
C ALA A 111 25.85 19.29 26.79
N THR A 112 26.31 20.53 26.60
CA THR A 112 25.44 21.66 26.24
C THR A 112 24.88 21.50 24.83
N LEU A 113 25.72 21.22 23.82
CA LEU A 113 25.27 20.95 22.45
C LEU A 113 24.23 19.82 22.40
N ALA A 114 24.51 18.69 23.06
CA ALA A 114 23.55 17.59 23.13
C ALA A 114 22.22 17.99 23.82
N SER A 115 22.23 18.98 24.72
CA SER A 115 21.01 19.49 25.37
C SER A 115 20.27 20.51 24.52
N CYS A 116 20.97 21.27 23.68
CA CYS A 116 20.38 22.19 22.70
C CYS A 116 19.79 21.44 21.50
N TRP A 117 20.44 20.35 21.07
CA TRP A 117 20.01 19.56 19.93
C TRP A 117 18.87 18.61 20.25
N LEU A 118 18.90 17.94 21.41
CA LEU A 118 18.00 16.82 21.70
C LEU A 118 16.89 17.22 22.66
N SER A 119 15.66 16.90 22.28
CA SER A 119 14.47 17.09 23.11
C SER A 119 13.74 15.76 23.34
N GLN A 120 13.23 15.56 24.57
CA GLN A 120 12.36 14.43 24.89
C GLN A 120 10.91 14.90 24.79
N GLY A 121 10.11 14.27 23.94
CA GLY A 121 8.72 14.66 23.75
C GLY A 121 8.08 14.04 22.52
N ASP A 122 6.79 14.31 22.36
CA ASP A 122 6.03 13.92 21.18
C ASP A 122 6.32 14.92 20.05
N PHE A 123 6.97 14.47 18.97
CA PHE A 123 7.25 15.30 17.80
C PHE A 123 6.00 15.98 17.27
N LEU A 124 4.82 15.36 17.29
CA LEU A 124 3.58 15.95 16.79
C LEU A 124 3.02 17.04 17.70
N LEU A 125 3.50 17.17 18.94
CA LEU A 125 3.03 18.17 19.91
C LEU A 125 4.11 19.15 20.37
N ALA A 126 5.39 18.77 20.27
CA ALA A 126 6.52 19.55 20.76
C ALA A 126 6.57 20.93 20.08
N PRO A 127 7.08 21.97 20.73
CA PRO A 127 7.40 23.22 20.04
C PRO A 127 8.63 23.03 19.15
N LEU A 128 8.63 23.64 17.96
CA LEU A 128 9.80 23.74 17.09
C LEU A 128 9.99 25.21 16.68
N GLU A 129 11.23 25.68 16.72
CA GLU A 129 11.56 27.06 16.42
C GLU A 129 12.25 27.19 15.05
N GLY A 130 11.68 28.06 14.21
CA GLY A 130 12.21 28.39 12.89
C GLY A 130 12.02 27.28 11.84
N GLN A 131 12.74 27.43 10.74
CA GLN A 131 12.70 26.53 9.58
C GLN A 131 13.97 25.68 9.47
N PHE A 132 13.88 24.59 8.72
CA PHE A 132 14.94 23.62 8.51
C PHE A 132 15.25 23.43 7.03
N ASP A 133 16.54 23.39 6.69
CA ASP A 133 17.02 23.09 5.34
C ASP A 133 16.90 21.59 5.03
N PHE A 134 17.01 20.77 6.07
CA PHE A 134 16.92 19.32 5.96
C PHE A 134 16.01 18.74 7.04
N VAL A 135 15.13 17.82 6.65
CA VAL A 135 14.39 16.98 7.59
C VAL A 135 14.58 15.53 7.18
N VAL A 136 15.21 14.70 8.01
CA VAL A 136 15.52 13.30 7.66
C VAL A 136 15.15 12.36 8.78
N GLY A 137 14.87 11.10 8.45
CA GLY A 137 14.61 10.08 9.47
C GLY A 137 13.77 8.92 8.98
N ASN A 138 13.40 8.08 9.94
CA ASN A 138 12.50 6.93 9.77
C ASN A 138 11.31 7.12 10.73
N PRO A 139 10.18 7.71 10.29
CA PRO A 139 9.04 7.97 11.16
C PRO A 139 8.41 6.66 11.68
N PRO A 140 7.69 6.70 12.82
CA PRO A 140 7.14 5.50 13.45
C PRO A 140 6.04 4.81 12.64
N TYR A 141 5.98 3.47 12.69
CA TYR A 141 5.01 2.65 11.94
C TYR A 141 3.83 2.21 12.83
N VAL A 142 3.14 3.19 13.43
CA VAL A 142 2.02 2.95 14.35
C VAL A 142 0.69 3.21 13.65
N ARG A 143 -0.21 2.22 13.71
CA ARG A 143 -1.59 2.37 13.23
C ARG A 143 -2.40 3.23 14.19
N GLN A 144 -3.30 4.05 13.67
CA GLN A 144 -4.11 4.93 14.52
C GLN A 144 -4.97 4.20 15.55
N GLU A 145 -5.37 2.93 15.32
CA GLU A 145 -6.18 2.16 16.28
C GLU A 145 -5.41 1.87 17.58
N LEU A 146 -4.08 1.96 17.54
CA LEU A 146 -3.24 1.81 18.72
C LEU A 146 -3.11 3.13 19.50
N ILE A 147 -3.47 4.28 18.92
CA ILE A 147 -3.33 5.61 19.54
C ILE A 147 -4.54 5.88 20.44
N PRO A 148 -4.36 6.41 21.68
CA PRO A 148 -5.48 6.70 22.57
C PRO A 148 -6.38 7.77 21.95
N ALA A 149 -7.71 7.58 22.06
CA ALA A 149 -8.69 8.45 21.41
C ALA A 149 -8.49 9.97 21.66
N PRO A 150 -8.18 10.44 22.90
CA PRO A 150 -7.93 11.86 23.12
C PRO A 150 -6.70 12.40 22.37
N LEU A 151 -5.63 11.60 22.29
CA LEU A 151 -4.39 11.97 21.59
C LEU A 151 -4.61 11.96 20.07
N LEU A 152 -5.35 10.97 19.56
CA LEU A 152 -5.74 10.91 18.15
C LEU A 152 -6.60 12.12 17.74
N ALA A 153 -7.51 12.56 18.62
CA ALA A 153 -8.31 13.77 18.39
C ALA A 153 -7.44 15.02 18.30
N GLU A 154 -6.43 15.16 19.17
CA GLU A 154 -5.47 16.26 19.12
C GLU A 154 -4.67 16.25 17.81
N TYR A 155 -4.17 15.09 17.37
CA TYR A 155 -3.45 14.97 16.10
C TYR A 155 -4.32 15.38 14.91
N ARG A 156 -5.56 14.91 14.84
CA ARG A 156 -6.50 15.28 13.77
C ARG A 156 -6.89 16.76 13.79
N GLY A 157 -6.89 17.40 14.96
CA GLY A 157 -7.10 18.84 15.07
C GLY A 157 -5.93 19.67 14.51
N ARG A 158 -4.71 19.12 14.52
CA ARG A 158 -3.49 19.80 14.06
C ARG A 158 -3.09 19.48 12.63
N TYR A 159 -3.37 18.26 12.17
CA TYR A 159 -2.87 17.71 10.91
C TYR A 159 -4.01 17.24 10.03
N LEU A 160 -4.35 18.05 9.04
CA LEU A 160 -5.50 17.81 8.16
C LEU A 160 -5.28 16.59 7.26
N THR A 161 -4.03 16.16 7.07
CA THR A 161 -3.72 14.97 6.29
C THR A 161 -4.01 13.66 7.02
N MET A 162 -4.27 13.71 8.34
CA MET A 162 -4.67 12.55 9.14
C MET A 162 -6.14 12.17 8.91
N TYR A 163 -6.45 11.79 7.67
CA TYR A 163 -7.78 11.44 7.17
C TYR A 163 -8.02 9.92 7.24
N ASP A 164 -9.27 9.52 7.54
CA ASP A 164 -9.71 8.12 7.59
C ASP A 164 -8.78 7.24 8.48
N ARG A 165 -8.29 6.10 7.96
CA ARG A 165 -7.39 5.18 8.66
C ARG A 165 -5.91 5.42 8.36
N ALA A 166 -5.49 6.69 8.38
CA ALA A 166 -4.08 7.06 8.23
C ALA A 166 -3.20 6.52 9.38
N ASP A 167 -2.02 6.03 9.02
CA ASP A 167 -0.95 5.66 9.95
C ASP A 167 -0.22 6.91 10.47
N ILE A 168 0.46 6.82 11.62
CA ILE A 168 1.08 7.96 12.30
C ILE A 168 2.17 8.66 11.48
N TYR A 169 2.82 7.97 10.53
CA TYR A 169 3.84 8.60 9.69
C TYR A 169 3.25 9.71 8.78
N ILE A 170 1.94 9.75 8.56
CA ILE A 170 1.25 10.78 7.76
C ILE A 170 1.38 12.18 8.39
N PRO A 171 0.91 12.41 9.63
CA PRO A 171 1.12 13.70 10.29
C PRO A 171 2.59 14.01 10.54
N PHE A 172 3.48 13.01 10.64
CA PHE A 172 4.93 13.24 10.66
C PHE A 172 5.40 13.90 9.36
N ILE A 173 5.01 13.37 8.19
CA ILE A 173 5.35 13.97 6.90
C ILE A 173 4.77 15.39 6.79
N GLU A 174 3.48 15.59 7.08
CA GLU A 174 2.84 16.92 7.01
C GLU A 174 3.58 17.94 7.88
N ARG A 175 3.86 17.59 9.14
CA ARG A 175 4.57 18.47 10.06
C ARG A 175 5.99 18.77 9.60
N SER A 176 6.72 17.77 9.13
CA SER A 176 8.07 17.95 8.64
C SER A 176 8.13 18.83 7.39
N LEU A 177 7.15 18.70 6.49
CA LEU A 177 7.03 19.57 5.32
C LEU A 177 6.68 21.02 5.70
N SER A 178 5.88 21.23 6.75
CA SER A 178 5.46 22.58 7.15
C SER A 178 6.60 23.44 7.69
N VAL A 179 7.62 22.81 8.28
CA VAL A 179 8.80 23.46 8.86
C VAL A 179 10.00 23.57 7.91
N LEU A 180 9.87 23.13 6.64
CA LEU A 180 10.94 23.29 5.65
C LEU A 180 11.17 24.78 5.31
N SER A 181 12.44 25.16 5.19
CA SER A 181 12.85 26.41 4.55
C SER A 181 12.55 26.39 3.05
N ASP A 182 12.60 27.55 2.40
CA ASP A 182 12.53 27.61 0.94
C ASP A 182 13.71 26.86 0.30
N GLY A 183 13.43 25.95 -0.63
CA GLY A 183 14.41 24.99 -1.16
C GLY A 183 14.82 23.86 -0.20
N GLY A 184 14.30 23.85 1.03
CA GLY A 184 14.55 22.81 2.03
C GLY A 184 14.03 21.43 1.57
N ARG A 185 14.64 20.37 2.10
CA ARG A 185 14.42 18.98 1.64
C ARG A 185 14.10 18.04 2.79
N LEU A 186 13.06 17.25 2.60
CA LEU A 186 12.71 16.11 3.41
C LEU A 186 13.25 14.83 2.77
N GLY A 187 13.85 13.95 3.57
CA GLY A 187 14.27 12.61 3.16
C GLY A 187 13.86 11.56 4.18
N PHE A 188 12.78 10.83 3.91
CA PHE A 188 12.26 9.80 4.79
C PHE A 188 12.30 8.42 4.15
N ILE A 189 12.47 7.39 4.98
CA ILE A 189 12.15 6.01 4.66
C ILE A 189 10.89 5.61 5.43
N CYS A 190 9.78 5.34 4.75
CA CYS A 190 8.53 4.89 5.38
C CYS A 190 7.66 4.09 4.39
N ALA A 191 6.49 3.61 4.84
CA ALA A 191 5.59 2.85 3.97
C ALA A 191 5.04 3.73 2.84
N ASP A 192 5.15 3.28 1.58
CA ASP A 192 4.73 4.03 0.37
C ASP A 192 3.20 4.06 0.16
N ARG A 193 2.45 3.29 0.95
CA ARG A 193 1.01 3.02 0.75
C ARG A 193 0.14 4.26 0.63
N TRP A 194 0.54 5.35 1.26
CA TRP A 194 -0.16 6.63 1.21
C TRP A 194 -0.13 7.26 -0.18
N MET A 195 0.75 6.82 -1.07
CA MET A 195 0.80 7.26 -2.46
C MET A 195 -0.33 6.67 -3.30
N LYS A 196 -0.90 5.52 -2.89
CA LYS A 196 -1.98 4.84 -3.62
C LYS A 196 -3.31 4.82 -2.87
N ASN A 197 -3.28 4.73 -1.55
CA ASN A 197 -4.49 4.57 -0.74
C ASN A 197 -5.33 5.85 -0.64
N ARG A 198 -6.64 5.68 -0.46
CA ARG A 198 -7.59 6.78 -0.25
C ARG A 198 -7.21 7.67 0.93
N TYR A 199 -6.75 7.10 2.05
CA TYR A 199 -6.38 7.88 3.24
C TYR A 199 -5.25 8.88 2.99
N GLY A 200 -4.37 8.61 2.01
CA GLY A 200 -3.25 9.49 1.68
C GLY A 200 -3.62 10.64 0.72
N GLY A 201 -4.86 10.70 0.23
CA GLY A 201 -5.32 11.72 -0.71
C GLY A 201 -4.99 13.16 -0.26
N PRO A 202 -5.33 13.57 0.97
CA PRO A 202 -4.98 14.91 1.47
C PRO A 202 -3.48 15.20 1.52
N LEU A 203 -2.64 14.21 1.88
CA LEU A 203 -1.18 14.38 1.87
C LEU A 203 -0.65 14.54 0.44
N ARG A 204 -1.19 13.77 -0.52
CA ARG A 204 -0.84 13.92 -1.94
C ARG A 204 -1.22 15.29 -2.47
N SER A 205 -2.39 15.82 -2.11
CA SER A 205 -2.80 17.19 -2.46
C SER A 205 -1.84 18.23 -1.88
N LEU A 206 -1.50 18.11 -0.59
CA LEU A 206 -0.54 19.02 0.05
C LEU A 206 0.80 19.04 -0.69
N VAL A 207 1.32 17.86 -1.06
CA VAL A 207 2.57 17.78 -1.84
C VAL A 207 2.37 18.41 -3.21
N ALA A 208 1.34 18.03 -3.97
CA ALA A 208 1.10 18.53 -5.32
C ALA A 208 0.95 20.06 -5.39
N GLU A 209 0.38 20.68 -4.35
CA GLU A 209 0.13 22.13 -4.31
C GLU A 209 1.36 22.96 -3.91
N ARG A 210 2.25 22.41 -3.07
CA ARG A 210 3.26 23.22 -2.36
C ARG A 210 4.68 22.66 -2.38
N PHE A 211 4.88 21.45 -2.88
CA PHE A 211 6.16 20.74 -2.79
C PHE A 211 6.42 19.94 -4.06
N HIS A 212 7.66 19.46 -4.20
CA HIS A 212 8.09 18.62 -5.29
C HIS A 212 8.51 17.25 -4.75
N LEU A 213 7.88 16.17 -5.22
CA LEU A 213 8.42 14.82 -5.06
C LEU A 213 9.61 14.66 -6.02
N LYS A 214 10.82 14.91 -5.52
CA LYS A 214 12.03 14.94 -6.33
C LYS A 214 12.54 13.54 -6.65
N VAL A 215 12.53 12.66 -5.64
CA VAL A 215 13.03 11.29 -5.77
C VAL A 215 12.10 10.32 -5.05
N TYR A 216 11.86 9.17 -5.70
CA TYR A 216 11.23 8.00 -5.11
C TYR A 216 12.09 6.77 -5.34
N VAL A 217 12.35 6.00 -4.29
CA VAL A 217 13.04 4.71 -4.39
C VAL A 217 12.18 3.63 -3.76
N ASP A 218 11.73 2.66 -4.57
CA ASP A 218 11.05 1.46 -4.08
C ASP A 218 12.05 0.58 -3.33
N MET A 219 11.81 0.34 -2.04
CA MET A 219 12.66 -0.50 -1.18
C MET A 219 11.98 -1.83 -0.82
N VAL A 220 10.89 -2.19 -1.48
CA VAL A 220 10.22 -3.50 -1.30
C VAL A 220 11.19 -4.63 -1.60
N ASP A 221 11.20 -5.66 -0.74
CA ASP A 221 12.08 -6.83 -0.83
C ASP A 221 13.59 -6.49 -0.80
N THR A 222 13.95 -5.30 -0.31
CA THR A 222 15.35 -4.93 -0.04
C THR A 222 15.66 -5.04 1.46
N PRO A 223 16.89 -5.42 1.85
CA PRO A 223 17.30 -5.49 3.25
C PRO A 223 17.63 -4.08 3.76
N ALA A 224 16.64 -3.19 3.88
CA ALA A 224 16.82 -1.79 4.28
C ALA A 224 16.95 -1.59 5.81
N PHE A 225 16.45 -2.55 6.59
CA PHE A 225 16.39 -2.50 8.05
C PHE A 225 17.20 -3.64 8.67
N HIS A 226 17.51 -3.52 9.97
CA HIS A 226 18.21 -4.57 10.73
C HIS A 226 17.34 -5.81 11.02
N SER A 227 16.04 -5.72 10.77
CA SER A 227 15.07 -6.79 10.95
C SER A 227 14.19 -6.90 9.71
N ASP A 228 13.66 -8.08 9.42
CA ASP A 228 12.68 -8.25 8.35
C ASP A 228 11.39 -7.51 8.66
N VAL A 229 11.09 -6.46 7.88
CA VAL A 229 9.86 -5.68 8.03
C VAL A 229 9.04 -5.75 6.74
N ILE A 230 7.78 -6.16 6.86
CA ILE A 230 6.84 -6.35 5.74
C ILE A 230 6.17 -5.02 5.31
N ALA A 231 6.80 -3.88 5.59
CA ALA A 231 6.15 -2.55 5.63
C ALA A 231 6.19 -1.74 4.32
N TYR A 232 6.37 -2.37 3.15
CA TYR A 232 6.45 -1.67 1.84
C TYR A 232 7.28 -0.39 1.90
N PRO A 233 8.54 -0.47 2.38
CA PRO A 233 9.33 0.71 2.57
C PRO A 233 9.63 1.36 1.22
N ALA A 234 9.63 2.69 1.22
CA ALA A 234 10.17 3.48 0.15
C ALA A 234 10.92 4.68 0.73
N ILE A 235 11.90 5.15 -0.02
CA ILE A 235 12.57 6.42 0.26
C ILE A 235 11.91 7.50 -0.57
N THR A 236 11.53 8.59 0.09
CA THR A 236 10.95 9.77 -0.57
C THR A 236 11.80 10.99 -0.26
N ILE A 237 12.22 11.68 -1.31
CA ILE A 237 12.82 13.01 -1.21
C ILE A 237 11.80 14.03 -1.69
N ILE A 238 11.36 14.90 -0.78
CA ILE A 238 10.37 15.95 -1.06
C ILE A 238 11.01 17.30 -0.78
N SER A 239 11.00 18.21 -1.75
CA SER A 239 11.57 19.56 -1.63
C SER A 239 10.48 20.63 -1.60
N ARG A 240 10.70 21.70 -0.84
CA ARG A 240 9.90 22.93 -0.97
C ARG A 240 10.44 23.75 -2.14
N GLU A 241 10.04 23.36 -3.34
CA GLU A 241 10.36 24.03 -4.59
C GLU A 241 9.22 23.82 -5.59
N VAL A 242 9.28 24.49 -6.74
CA VAL A 242 8.30 24.29 -7.81
C VAL A 242 8.33 22.83 -8.27
N PRO A 243 7.17 22.14 -8.40
CA PRO A 243 7.11 20.78 -8.89
C PRO A 243 7.77 20.62 -10.27
N GLY A 244 8.61 19.60 -10.39
CA GLY A 244 9.26 19.19 -11.64
C GLY A 244 9.07 17.70 -11.91
N SER A 245 10.01 17.14 -12.66
CA SER A 245 10.05 15.70 -12.90
C SER A 245 10.59 14.93 -11.69
N THR A 246 9.96 13.80 -11.39
CA THR A 246 10.38 12.89 -10.32
C THR A 246 11.35 11.84 -10.86
N ARG A 247 12.48 11.63 -10.15
CA ARG A 247 13.42 10.55 -10.44
C ARG A 247 13.05 9.29 -9.64
N ILE A 248 13.07 8.13 -10.29
CA ILE A 248 12.63 6.87 -9.69
C ILE A 248 13.66 5.77 -9.85
N ALA A 249 13.89 5.00 -8.80
CA ALA A 249 14.65 3.75 -8.83
C ALA A 249 13.88 2.63 -8.12
N TYR A 250 14.15 1.37 -8.51
CA TYR A 250 13.45 0.21 -7.96
C TYR A 250 14.42 -0.81 -7.39
N ARG A 251 14.20 -1.16 -6.12
CA ARG A 251 14.82 -2.29 -5.40
C ARG A 251 16.33 -2.37 -5.62
N PRO A 252 17.09 -1.29 -5.33
CA PRO A 252 18.52 -1.30 -5.50
C PRO A 252 19.17 -2.34 -4.57
N ALA A 253 20.32 -2.87 -4.97
CA ALA A 253 21.17 -3.61 -4.06
C ALA A 253 21.63 -2.68 -2.92
N ILE A 254 21.60 -3.20 -1.68
CA ILE A 254 21.94 -2.44 -0.48
C ILE A 254 23.40 -2.67 -0.13
N ASP A 255 24.26 -2.12 -0.97
CA ASP A 255 25.69 -1.97 -0.75
C ASP A 255 26.14 -0.55 -1.12
N ARG A 256 27.24 -0.09 -0.52
CA ARG A 256 27.71 1.29 -0.68
C ARG A 256 28.03 1.65 -2.13
N ALA A 257 28.66 0.76 -2.89
CA ALA A 257 29.09 1.06 -4.24
C ALA A 257 27.88 1.30 -5.16
N THR A 258 26.88 0.41 -5.10
CA THR A 258 25.63 0.56 -5.86
C THR A 258 24.86 1.81 -5.45
N LEU A 259 24.71 2.08 -4.15
CA LEU A 259 23.96 3.24 -3.68
C LEU A 259 24.66 4.57 -4.03
N THR A 260 25.98 4.67 -3.91
CA THR A 260 26.74 5.87 -4.33
C THR A 260 26.59 6.12 -5.84
N ALA A 261 26.70 5.08 -6.68
CA ALA A 261 26.47 5.24 -8.12
C ALA A 261 25.03 5.70 -8.41
N LEU A 262 24.05 5.17 -7.67
CA LEU A 262 22.65 5.52 -7.82
C LEU A 262 22.35 6.97 -7.40
N VAL A 263 23.00 7.49 -6.35
CA VAL A 263 22.92 8.92 -5.98
C VAL A 263 23.36 9.79 -7.15
N GLY A 264 24.47 9.45 -7.79
CA GLY A 264 25.00 10.18 -8.95
C GLY A 264 23.98 10.30 -10.08
N LEU A 265 23.26 9.21 -10.36
CA LEU A 265 22.21 9.18 -11.38
C LEU A 265 20.94 9.92 -10.94
N LEU A 266 20.49 9.74 -9.70
CA LEU A 266 19.27 10.37 -9.16
C LEU A 266 19.41 11.90 -9.03
N LYS A 267 20.62 12.41 -8.82
CA LYS A 267 20.92 13.85 -8.69
C LYS A 267 21.45 14.48 -9.98
N ALA A 268 21.65 13.69 -11.05
CA ALA A 268 22.17 14.20 -12.31
C ALA A 268 21.24 15.27 -12.91
N PRO A 269 21.78 16.37 -13.48
CA PRO A 269 20.97 17.39 -14.15
C PRO A 269 20.13 16.82 -15.29
N SER A 270 20.66 15.82 -15.99
CA SER A 270 19.98 15.05 -17.02
C SER A 270 20.36 13.57 -16.91
N LEU A 271 19.44 12.69 -17.30
CA LEU A 271 19.75 11.26 -17.40
C LEU A 271 20.50 10.94 -18.69
N PRO A 272 21.36 9.91 -18.67
CA PRO A 272 21.90 9.32 -19.90
C PRO A 272 20.79 8.92 -20.86
N LYS A 273 21.07 8.96 -22.17
CA LYS A 273 20.11 8.54 -23.21
C LYS A 273 19.80 7.03 -23.19
N GLU A 274 20.66 6.24 -22.57
CA GLU A 274 20.48 4.79 -22.43
C GLU A 274 19.58 4.45 -21.24
N VAL A 275 18.89 3.31 -21.33
CA VAL A 275 18.00 2.81 -20.29
C VAL A 275 18.82 2.40 -19.05
N GLY A 276 18.88 3.27 -18.04
CA GLY A 276 19.63 3.04 -16.80
C GLY A 276 18.82 2.40 -15.66
N PRO A 277 19.31 2.40 -14.41
CA PRO A 277 18.53 2.00 -13.23
C PRO A 277 17.58 3.10 -12.71
N VAL A 278 17.73 4.33 -13.22
CA VAL A 278 16.90 5.49 -12.85
C VAL A 278 15.95 5.85 -13.99
N ARG A 279 14.74 6.25 -13.63
CA ARG A 279 13.69 6.75 -14.53
C ARG A 279 13.32 8.18 -14.17
N GLU A 280 12.74 8.89 -15.13
CA GLU A 280 12.14 10.22 -14.93
C GLU A 280 10.67 10.17 -15.31
N LEU A 281 9.79 10.62 -14.41
CA LEU A 281 8.37 10.78 -14.71
C LEU A 281 7.98 12.25 -14.51
N ALA A 282 7.35 12.82 -15.52
CA ALA A 282 6.71 14.13 -15.43
C ALA A 282 5.32 13.99 -14.78
N GLN A 283 4.92 15.01 -14.02
CA GLN A 283 3.57 15.14 -13.46
C GLN A 283 3.11 13.96 -12.59
N VAL A 284 4.00 13.40 -11.76
CA VAL A 284 3.65 12.36 -10.79
C VAL A 284 2.60 12.85 -9.79
N THR A 285 2.76 14.08 -9.31
CA THR A 285 1.88 14.70 -8.32
C THR A 285 0.72 15.39 -9.01
N ASN A 286 -0.51 14.87 -8.86
CA ASN A 286 -1.72 15.45 -9.44
C ASN A 286 -2.86 15.48 -8.40
N GLY A 287 -2.90 16.54 -7.59
CA GLY A 287 -3.89 16.70 -6.53
C GLY A 287 -3.95 15.49 -5.60
N SER A 288 -5.16 14.97 -5.37
CA SER A 288 -5.41 13.81 -4.52
C SER A 288 -5.29 12.46 -5.23
N GLU A 289 -5.03 12.42 -6.53
CA GLU A 289 -5.02 11.16 -7.29
C GLU A 289 -3.86 10.24 -6.87
N PRO A 290 -4.02 8.91 -6.92
CA PRO A 290 -2.94 7.96 -6.68
C PRO A 290 -1.72 8.21 -7.57
N TRP A 291 -0.51 8.16 -7.00
CA TRP A 291 0.73 8.26 -7.78
C TRP A 291 1.07 6.91 -8.42
N LEU A 292 1.20 6.91 -9.75
CA LEU A 292 1.55 5.74 -10.54
C LEU A 292 3.06 5.69 -10.78
N LEU A 293 3.77 5.07 -9.85
CA LEU A 293 5.23 4.95 -9.81
C LEU A 293 5.65 3.51 -10.23
N GLU A 294 5.19 3.02 -11.38
CA GLU A 294 5.65 1.72 -11.94
C GLU A 294 6.66 1.94 -13.07
N SER A 295 7.36 0.88 -13.51
CA SER A 295 8.36 1.03 -14.58
C SER A 295 7.69 1.52 -15.86
N PHE A 296 8.38 2.37 -16.63
CA PHE A 296 7.86 2.89 -17.90
C PHE A 296 7.43 1.75 -18.82
N ASP A 297 8.17 0.64 -18.84
CA ASP A 297 7.88 -0.51 -19.70
C ASP A 297 6.55 -1.19 -19.30
N GLN A 298 6.28 -1.33 -18.00
CA GLN A 298 5.00 -1.85 -17.50
C GLN A 298 3.85 -0.87 -17.77
N MET A 299 4.08 0.42 -17.53
CA MET A 299 3.06 1.45 -17.78
C MET A 299 2.77 1.65 -19.27
N ALA A 300 3.77 1.49 -20.13
CA ALA A 300 3.64 1.52 -21.59
C ALA A 300 2.78 0.35 -22.07
N VAL A 301 3.01 -0.85 -21.54
CA VAL A 301 2.14 -2.01 -21.77
C VAL A 301 0.71 -1.69 -21.33
N ILE A 302 0.51 -1.22 -20.10
CA ILE A 302 -0.86 -0.89 -19.60
C ILE A 302 -1.54 0.14 -20.49
N ARG A 303 -0.87 1.25 -20.83
CA ARG A 303 -1.44 2.30 -21.67
C ARG A 303 -1.77 1.81 -23.08
N ARG A 304 -0.89 0.98 -23.67
CA ARG A 304 -1.15 0.35 -24.96
C ARG A 304 -2.39 -0.53 -24.87
N LEU A 305 -2.44 -1.43 -23.88
CA LEU A 305 -3.58 -2.32 -23.69
C LEU A 305 -4.89 -1.57 -23.37
N GLU A 306 -4.82 -0.44 -22.65
CA GLU A 306 -5.97 0.46 -22.44
C GLU A 306 -6.45 1.17 -23.71
N GLY A 307 -5.57 1.37 -24.70
CA GLY A 307 -5.91 1.96 -25.99
C GLY A 307 -6.39 0.94 -27.03
N ASP A 308 -5.81 -0.28 -27.01
CA ASP A 308 -6.05 -1.32 -28.01
C ASP A 308 -7.30 -2.16 -27.70
N PHE A 309 -7.69 -2.28 -26.41
CA PHE A 309 -8.73 -3.23 -25.99
C PHE A 309 -9.79 -2.59 -25.07
N PRO A 310 -11.06 -3.05 -25.16
CA PRO A 310 -12.15 -2.60 -24.29
C PRO A 310 -11.98 -3.08 -22.84
N LEU A 311 -12.75 -2.49 -21.92
CA LEU A 311 -12.86 -3.00 -20.54
C LEU A 311 -13.42 -4.43 -20.54
N LEU A 312 -13.09 -5.20 -19.52
CA LEU A 312 -13.64 -6.54 -19.28
C LEU A 312 -15.18 -6.56 -19.41
N GLU A 313 -15.87 -5.57 -18.85
CA GLU A 313 -17.33 -5.50 -18.91
C GLU A 313 -17.87 -5.04 -20.28
N GLU A 314 -17.09 -4.26 -21.04
CA GLU A 314 -17.42 -3.86 -22.41
C GLU A 314 -17.22 -5.02 -23.41
N ALA A 315 -16.41 -6.03 -23.05
CA ALA A 315 -16.16 -7.24 -23.83
C ALA A 315 -17.15 -8.39 -23.53
N GLY A 316 -18.31 -8.11 -22.94
CA GLY A 316 -19.37 -9.10 -22.71
C GLY A 316 -19.24 -9.91 -21.41
N CYS A 317 -18.34 -9.50 -20.50
CA CYS A 317 -18.23 -10.07 -19.16
C CYS A 317 -18.95 -9.21 -18.12
N LYS A 318 -19.15 -9.75 -16.92
CA LYS A 318 -19.72 -9.02 -15.78
C LYS A 318 -18.97 -9.36 -14.51
N VAL A 319 -18.51 -8.34 -13.78
CA VAL A 319 -17.85 -8.52 -12.50
C VAL A 319 -18.83 -8.25 -11.36
N GLY A 320 -18.94 -9.19 -10.43
CA GLY A 320 -19.79 -9.07 -9.25
C GLY A 320 -19.09 -9.42 -7.95
N ILE A 321 -19.79 -9.16 -6.85
CA ILE A 321 -19.39 -9.49 -5.48
C ILE A 321 -20.40 -10.50 -4.96
N GLY A 322 -19.94 -11.56 -4.29
CA GLY A 322 -20.85 -12.49 -3.65
C GLY A 322 -21.69 -11.84 -2.55
N VAL A 323 -22.71 -12.56 -2.07
CA VAL A 323 -23.71 -12.00 -1.14
C VAL A 323 -23.10 -11.62 0.21
N GLU A 324 -23.34 -10.37 0.63
CA GLU A 324 -23.16 -9.95 2.01
C GLU A 324 -24.49 -10.11 2.78
N THR A 325 -24.49 -10.96 3.81
CA THR A 325 -25.71 -11.19 4.61
C THR A 325 -25.85 -10.17 5.73
N GLY A 326 -24.73 -9.62 6.22
CA GLY A 326 -24.66 -8.80 7.43
C GLY A 326 -24.84 -9.56 8.75
N ALA A 327 -25.17 -10.85 8.71
CA ALA A 327 -25.25 -11.76 9.85
C ALA A 327 -25.08 -13.22 9.39
N ASP A 328 -23.87 -13.57 8.96
CA ASP A 328 -23.59 -14.88 8.34
C ASP A 328 -24.05 -16.04 9.23
N LYS A 329 -23.84 -15.95 10.55
CA LYS A 329 -24.28 -16.98 11.51
C LYS A 329 -25.80 -17.22 11.52
N ALA A 330 -26.60 -16.25 11.07
CA ALA A 330 -28.05 -16.37 11.01
C ALA A 330 -28.53 -16.89 9.65
N PHE A 331 -27.90 -16.45 8.55
CA PHE A 331 -28.34 -16.75 7.19
C PHE A 331 -27.60 -17.91 6.52
N ILE A 332 -26.44 -18.32 7.03
CA ILE A 332 -25.57 -19.34 6.42
C ILE A 332 -25.44 -20.52 7.39
N GLY A 333 -25.58 -21.74 6.86
CA GLY A 333 -25.44 -22.98 7.61
C GLY A 333 -25.23 -24.18 6.70
N ASP A 334 -25.20 -25.38 7.27
CA ASP A 334 -25.25 -26.63 6.52
C ASP A 334 -26.56 -26.69 5.71
N PHE A 335 -26.45 -26.82 4.39
CA PHE A 335 -27.53 -26.71 3.44
C PHE A 335 -28.66 -27.70 3.75
N ASP A 336 -28.33 -28.93 4.13
CA ASP A 336 -29.33 -29.96 4.42
C ASP A 336 -29.98 -29.75 5.79
N ALA A 337 -29.23 -29.19 6.75
CA ALA A 337 -29.74 -28.87 8.09
C ALA A 337 -30.57 -27.56 8.15
N LEU A 338 -30.52 -26.70 7.12
CA LEU A 338 -31.33 -25.48 7.08
C LEU A 338 -32.83 -25.82 6.98
N ASN A 339 -33.53 -25.67 8.12
CA ASN A 339 -34.95 -25.95 8.27
C ASN A 339 -35.83 -24.81 7.72
N VAL A 340 -35.77 -24.59 6.41
CA VAL A 340 -36.64 -23.69 5.65
C VAL A 340 -37.23 -24.43 4.46
N GLU A 341 -38.17 -23.79 3.76
CA GLU A 341 -38.70 -24.30 2.50
C GLU A 341 -37.56 -24.45 1.45
N PRO A 342 -37.59 -25.49 0.59
CA PRO A 342 -36.49 -25.77 -0.34
C PRO A 342 -36.13 -24.61 -1.27
N ASP A 343 -37.11 -23.81 -1.69
CA ASP A 343 -36.94 -22.63 -2.56
C ASP A 343 -36.42 -21.38 -1.80
N ARG A 344 -36.30 -21.46 -0.47
CA ARG A 344 -35.79 -20.39 0.40
C ARG A 344 -34.34 -20.60 0.81
N LYS A 345 -33.64 -21.58 0.24
CA LYS A 345 -32.20 -21.79 0.45
C LYS A 345 -31.48 -22.02 -0.88
N VAL A 346 -30.24 -21.55 -0.96
CA VAL A 346 -29.39 -21.69 -2.14
C VAL A 346 -28.03 -22.27 -1.71
N PRO A 347 -27.46 -23.25 -2.43
CA PRO A 347 -26.10 -23.72 -2.17
C PRO A 347 -25.10 -22.57 -2.25
N LEU A 348 -24.15 -22.52 -1.32
CA LEU A 348 -23.21 -21.42 -1.15
C LEU A 348 -21.77 -21.91 -1.26
N VAL A 349 -20.94 -21.18 -2.00
CA VAL A 349 -19.48 -21.38 -2.11
C VAL A 349 -18.74 -20.25 -1.43
N THR A 350 -17.66 -20.58 -0.72
CA THR A 350 -16.79 -19.65 0.00
C THR A 350 -15.34 -19.86 -0.38
N THR A 351 -14.44 -18.97 0.07
CA THR A 351 -12.99 -19.15 -0.12
C THR A 351 -12.44 -20.48 0.39
N LYS A 352 -13.08 -21.12 1.37
CA LYS A 352 -12.66 -22.43 1.91
C LYS A 352 -12.92 -23.58 0.95
N ASP A 353 -13.88 -23.43 0.06
CA ASP A 353 -14.31 -24.43 -0.92
C ASP A 353 -13.43 -24.41 -2.17
N ILE A 354 -12.61 -23.36 -2.39
CA ILE A 354 -11.81 -23.19 -3.61
C ILE A 354 -10.29 -23.19 -3.36
N MET A 355 -9.86 -23.79 -2.25
CA MET A 355 -8.46 -23.74 -1.80
C MET A 355 -7.51 -24.53 -2.71
N THR A 356 -8.00 -25.59 -3.35
CA THR A 356 -7.22 -26.50 -4.21
C THR A 356 -7.15 -26.05 -5.67
N GLY A 357 -7.80 -24.93 -6.01
CA GLY A 357 -7.94 -24.44 -7.39
C GLY A 357 -9.13 -25.05 -8.14
N GLU A 358 -9.89 -25.93 -7.49
CA GLU A 358 -11.16 -26.48 -7.94
C GLU A 358 -12.22 -26.26 -6.84
N VAL A 359 -13.49 -26.46 -7.19
CA VAL A 359 -14.60 -26.32 -6.25
C VAL A 359 -14.80 -27.63 -5.49
N GLU A 360 -14.57 -27.60 -4.19
CA GLU A 360 -14.86 -28.68 -3.25
C GLU A 360 -15.95 -28.18 -2.28
N TRP A 361 -17.22 -28.33 -2.68
CA TRP A 361 -18.35 -27.81 -1.90
C TRP A 361 -18.49 -28.53 -0.56
N ARG A 362 -18.41 -27.76 0.53
CA ARG A 362 -18.51 -28.29 1.91
C ARG A 362 -19.94 -28.37 2.46
N GLY A 363 -20.95 -28.32 1.58
CA GLY A 363 -22.35 -28.45 1.97
C GLY A 363 -22.95 -27.18 2.60
N LEU A 364 -22.37 -25.99 2.39
CA LEU A 364 -22.95 -24.76 2.92
C LEU A 364 -24.10 -24.24 2.05
N GLY A 365 -25.09 -23.64 2.70
CA GLY A 365 -26.24 -22.98 2.09
C GLY A 365 -26.48 -21.60 2.68
N VAL A 366 -27.13 -20.73 1.90
CA VAL A 366 -27.62 -19.43 2.34
C VAL A 366 -29.13 -19.34 2.24
N ILE A 367 -29.76 -18.77 3.27
CA ILE A 367 -31.19 -18.47 3.29
C ILE A 367 -31.49 -17.27 2.39
N ASN A 368 -32.46 -17.43 1.50
CA ASN A 368 -32.92 -16.42 0.56
C ASN A 368 -34.30 -15.86 0.97
N PRO A 369 -34.36 -14.64 1.55
CA PRO A 369 -35.63 -14.01 1.92
C PRO A 369 -36.31 -13.26 0.76
N PHE A 370 -35.76 -13.29 -0.46
CA PHE A 370 -36.29 -12.52 -1.60
C PHE A 370 -37.14 -13.37 -2.53
N ALA A 371 -38.17 -12.74 -3.11
CA ALA A 371 -38.93 -13.30 -4.22
C ALA A 371 -38.13 -13.22 -5.54
N GLU A 372 -38.44 -14.08 -6.51
CA GLU A 372 -37.79 -14.08 -7.83
C GLU A 372 -37.97 -12.74 -8.56
N GLN A 373 -39.18 -12.19 -8.54
CA GLN A 373 -39.48 -10.91 -9.21
C GLN A 373 -38.95 -9.68 -8.45
N GLY A 374 -38.44 -9.88 -7.23
CA GLY A 374 -37.91 -8.83 -6.37
C GLY A 374 -38.77 -8.54 -5.15
N GLY A 375 -38.20 -7.80 -4.21
CA GLY A 375 -38.79 -7.64 -2.88
C GLY A 375 -38.58 -8.87 -1.99
N LEU A 376 -39.02 -8.74 -0.74
CA LEU A 376 -39.00 -9.84 0.23
C LEU A 376 -40.24 -10.71 0.07
N VAL A 377 -40.13 -11.99 0.38
CA VAL A 377 -41.31 -12.86 0.48
C VAL A 377 -42.17 -12.48 1.67
N ASP A 378 -43.47 -12.73 1.57
CA ASP A 378 -44.36 -12.67 2.73
C ASP A 378 -44.06 -13.87 3.63
N LEU A 379 -43.62 -13.61 4.87
CA LEU A 379 -43.30 -14.67 5.82
C LEU A 379 -44.54 -15.49 6.21
N ASP A 380 -45.77 -15.00 5.99
CA ASP A 380 -46.99 -15.77 6.31
C ASP A 380 -47.19 -16.92 5.32
N GLU A 381 -46.65 -16.80 4.11
CA GLU A 381 -46.64 -17.86 3.08
C GLU A 381 -45.54 -18.92 3.30
N TYR A 382 -44.54 -18.61 4.14
CA TYR A 382 -43.36 -19.45 4.38
C TYR A 382 -43.17 -19.74 5.88
N PRO A 383 -43.94 -20.67 6.47
CA PRO A 383 -43.96 -20.90 7.92
C PRO A 383 -42.62 -21.42 8.49
N ARG A 384 -41.85 -22.21 7.73
CA ARG A 384 -40.53 -22.71 8.19
C ARG A 384 -39.50 -21.58 8.15
N LEU A 385 -39.45 -20.81 7.07
CA LEU A 385 -38.62 -19.61 6.98
C LEU A 385 -38.94 -18.60 8.10
N ARG A 386 -40.23 -18.33 8.34
CA ARG A 386 -40.68 -17.45 9.44
C ARG A 386 -40.15 -17.94 10.79
N SER A 387 -40.40 -19.20 11.12
CA SER A 387 -39.93 -19.78 12.39
C SER A 387 -38.41 -19.73 12.50
N TYR A 388 -37.68 -20.00 11.41
CA TYR A 388 -36.23 -19.97 11.38
C TYR A 388 -35.67 -18.56 11.63
N LEU A 389 -36.23 -17.54 10.99
CA LEU A 389 -35.78 -16.15 11.13
C LEU A 389 -36.20 -15.55 12.49
N GLU A 390 -37.41 -15.80 12.96
CA GLU A 390 -37.89 -15.30 14.28
C GLU A 390 -37.02 -15.81 15.43
N ALA A 391 -36.61 -17.09 15.39
CA ALA A 391 -35.68 -17.66 16.36
C ALA A 391 -34.31 -16.96 16.40
N ARG A 392 -33.99 -16.15 15.38
CA ARG A 392 -32.73 -15.39 15.23
C ARG A 392 -32.96 -13.88 15.20
N ARG A 393 -34.19 -13.42 15.53
CA ARG A 393 -34.62 -12.03 15.31
C ARG A 393 -33.75 -11.00 16.00
N GLU A 394 -33.30 -11.26 17.23
CA GLU A 394 -32.44 -10.34 17.97
C GLU A 394 -31.14 -10.01 17.20
N VAL A 395 -30.48 -11.03 16.66
CA VAL A 395 -29.24 -10.88 15.88
C VAL A 395 -29.51 -10.17 14.55
N ILE A 396 -30.59 -10.56 13.87
CA ILE A 396 -30.92 -10.07 12.54
C ILE A 396 -31.38 -8.60 12.59
N ALA A 397 -32.23 -8.24 13.56
CA ALA A 397 -32.77 -6.88 13.72
C ALA A 397 -31.76 -5.89 14.31
N GLY A 398 -30.73 -6.38 15.02
CA GLY A 398 -29.64 -5.55 15.53
C GLY A 398 -28.71 -4.97 14.46
N ARG A 399 -28.81 -5.42 13.21
CA ARG A 399 -27.98 -4.92 12.10
C ARG A 399 -28.40 -3.52 11.66
N HIS A 400 -27.42 -2.71 11.23
CA HIS A 400 -27.67 -1.35 10.74
C HIS A 400 -28.64 -1.30 9.54
N CYS A 401 -28.56 -2.27 8.62
CA CYS A 401 -29.47 -2.35 7.47
C CYS A 401 -30.92 -2.66 7.88
N ALA A 402 -31.12 -3.47 8.94
CA ALA A 402 -32.43 -3.81 9.48
C ALA A 402 -33.04 -2.63 10.27
N GLN A 403 -32.22 -1.90 11.03
CA GLN A 403 -32.66 -0.70 11.76
C GLN A 403 -33.18 0.41 10.84
N LYS A 404 -32.62 0.55 9.63
CA LYS A 404 -33.09 1.51 8.61
C LYS A 404 -34.45 1.14 8.01
N ALA A 405 -34.82 -0.14 8.02
CA ALA A 405 -36.10 -0.62 7.51
C ALA A 405 -36.70 -1.67 8.46
N PRO A 406 -37.23 -1.27 9.63
CA PRO A 406 -37.66 -2.21 10.68
C PRO A 406 -38.76 -3.19 10.24
N ALA A 407 -39.63 -2.75 9.33
CA ALA A 407 -40.66 -3.61 8.72
C ALA A 407 -40.07 -4.78 7.90
N ASN A 408 -38.85 -4.60 7.38
CA ASN A 408 -38.14 -5.53 6.52
C ASN A 408 -36.89 -6.08 7.22
N TRP A 409 -36.95 -6.28 8.54
CA TRP A 409 -35.79 -6.61 9.38
C TRP A 409 -35.03 -7.85 8.92
N TYR A 410 -35.70 -8.80 8.26
CA TYR A 410 -35.16 -10.08 7.80
C TYR A 410 -34.44 -10.05 6.44
N ARG A 411 -34.29 -8.87 5.82
CA ARG A 411 -33.49 -8.71 4.59
C ARG A 411 -32.00 -8.95 4.85
N THR A 412 -31.26 -9.48 3.88
CA THR A 412 -29.78 -9.40 3.85
C THR A 412 -29.33 -8.00 3.38
N ILE A 413 -28.01 -7.73 3.41
CA ILE A 413 -27.46 -6.47 2.86
C ILE A 413 -27.68 -6.46 1.35
N ASP A 414 -27.19 -7.50 0.68
CA ASP A 414 -27.37 -7.70 -0.76
C ASP A 414 -28.57 -8.59 -1.07
N ARG A 415 -29.20 -8.38 -2.22
CA ARG A 415 -30.25 -9.27 -2.73
C ARG A 415 -29.62 -10.59 -3.20
N ILE A 416 -30.24 -11.71 -2.84
CA ILE A 416 -29.88 -13.04 -3.36
C ILE A 416 -30.73 -13.33 -4.60
N THR A 417 -30.06 -13.65 -5.70
CA THR A 417 -30.71 -13.93 -6.99
C THR A 417 -30.38 -15.37 -7.42
N PRO A 418 -31.23 -16.38 -7.13
CA PRO A 418 -30.90 -17.80 -7.32
C PRO A 418 -30.37 -18.17 -8.71
N SER A 419 -30.80 -17.47 -9.77
CA SER A 419 -30.30 -17.68 -11.13
C SER A 419 -28.78 -17.45 -11.28
N LEU A 420 -28.15 -16.70 -10.39
CA LEU A 420 -26.69 -16.60 -10.35
C LEU A 420 -26.04 -17.93 -9.94
N ALA A 421 -26.63 -18.68 -9.01
CA ALA A 421 -26.10 -19.99 -8.62
C ALA A 421 -26.07 -20.92 -9.84
N ALA A 422 -27.18 -20.97 -10.58
CA ALA A 422 -27.38 -21.79 -11.78
C ALA A 422 -26.56 -21.38 -13.01
N ARG A 423 -25.70 -20.36 -12.90
CA ARG A 423 -24.93 -19.82 -14.02
C ARG A 423 -23.44 -20.12 -13.84
N PRO A 424 -22.75 -20.70 -14.84
CA PRO A 424 -21.31 -20.87 -14.80
C PRO A 424 -20.58 -19.54 -14.52
N LYS A 425 -19.54 -19.58 -13.68
CA LYS A 425 -18.82 -18.39 -13.26
C LYS A 425 -17.38 -18.69 -12.87
N LEU A 426 -16.54 -17.67 -12.91
CA LEU A 426 -15.21 -17.70 -12.30
C LEU A 426 -15.28 -17.10 -10.90
N LEU A 427 -14.74 -17.80 -9.91
CA LEU A 427 -14.65 -17.38 -8.52
C LEU A 427 -13.25 -16.84 -8.23
N ILE A 428 -13.17 -15.66 -7.62
CA ILE A 428 -11.93 -14.92 -7.38
C ILE A 428 -11.88 -14.47 -5.91
N PRO A 429 -10.94 -14.97 -5.09
CA PRO A 429 -10.79 -14.53 -3.71
C PRO A 429 -10.19 -13.12 -3.62
N ASP A 430 -10.61 -12.31 -2.63
CA ASP A 430 -10.14 -10.93 -2.46
C ASP A 430 -8.61 -10.84 -2.25
N ILE A 431 -8.03 -11.70 -1.42
CA ILE A 431 -6.62 -11.58 -0.98
C ILE A 431 -5.89 -12.91 -1.20
N LYS A 432 -4.95 -12.98 -2.15
CA LYS A 432 -3.99 -14.09 -2.27
C LYS A 432 -2.66 -13.68 -2.91
N GLY A 433 -1.61 -14.45 -2.61
CA GLY A 433 -0.22 -14.22 -3.06
C GLY A 433 0.06 -14.78 -4.46
N GLN A 434 -0.80 -15.70 -4.90
CA GLN A 434 -0.89 -16.22 -6.26
C GLN A 434 -2.37 -16.21 -6.67
N ALA A 435 -2.68 -15.81 -7.91
CA ALA A 435 -4.06 -15.77 -8.40
C ALA A 435 -4.65 -17.19 -8.39
N HIS A 436 -5.70 -17.42 -7.59
CA HIS A 436 -6.48 -18.65 -7.59
C HIS A 436 -7.85 -18.31 -8.16
N ILE A 437 -8.00 -18.49 -9.47
CA ILE A 437 -9.24 -18.21 -10.17
C ILE A 437 -9.83 -19.55 -10.54
N VAL A 438 -11.00 -19.82 -10.01
CA VAL A 438 -11.61 -21.16 -10.05
C VAL A 438 -12.87 -21.11 -10.88
N TYR A 439 -12.97 -22.00 -11.85
CA TYR A 439 -14.20 -22.21 -12.59
C TYR A 439 -15.21 -22.98 -11.74
N GLU A 440 -16.43 -22.47 -11.71
CA GLU A 440 -17.59 -23.07 -11.07
C GLU A 440 -18.68 -23.25 -12.15
N ASP A 441 -19.26 -24.45 -12.22
CA ASP A 441 -20.05 -24.90 -13.38
C ASP A 441 -21.53 -24.47 -13.34
N GLY A 442 -21.92 -23.64 -12.36
CA GLY A 442 -23.29 -23.13 -12.25
C GLY A 442 -24.17 -23.94 -11.30
N GLU A 443 -23.68 -24.26 -10.11
CA GLU A 443 -24.41 -24.92 -9.04
C GLU A 443 -24.43 -24.10 -7.73
N LEU A 444 -23.43 -23.23 -7.54
CA LEU A 444 -23.19 -22.58 -6.24
C LEU A 444 -23.27 -21.05 -6.30
N TYR A 445 -23.83 -20.46 -5.24
CA TYR A 445 -23.90 -19.01 -5.05
C TYR A 445 -22.64 -18.48 -4.34
N PRO A 446 -21.98 -17.41 -4.83
CA PRO A 446 -20.76 -16.89 -4.19
C PRO A 446 -21.08 -16.10 -2.92
N HIS A 447 -20.31 -16.36 -1.86
CA HIS A 447 -20.27 -15.55 -0.64
C HIS A 447 -19.46 -14.25 -0.82
N HIS A 448 -19.69 -13.19 -0.03
CA HIS A 448 -19.00 -11.88 -0.18
C HIS A 448 -17.47 -11.92 -0.10
N ASN A 449 -16.88 -13.01 0.40
CA ASN A 449 -15.42 -13.21 0.36
C ASN A 449 -14.89 -13.68 -1.01
N LEU A 450 -15.78 -13.84 -1.99
CA LEU A 450 -15.50 -14.15 -3.38
C LEU A 450 -16.09 -13.06 -4.28
N TYR A 451 -15.25 -12.52 -5.15
CA TYR A 451 -15.70 -11.88 -6.37
C TYR A 451 -16.03 -12.95 -7.42
N TYR A 452 -16.84 -12.59 -8.39
CA TYR A 452 -17.13 -13.48 -9.51
C TYR A 452 -17.11 -12.76 -10.85
N VAL A 453 -16.82 -13.51 -11.90
CA VAL A 453 -16.95 -13.08 -13.29
C VAL A 453 -17.85 -14.06 -14.03
N THR A 454 -18.90 -13.55 -14.66
CA THR A 454 -19.73 -14.27 -15.62
C THR A 454 -19.53 -13.67 -17.01
N SER A 455 -19.84 -14.43 -18.05
CA SER A 455 -19.76 -13.96 -19.42
C SER A 455 -20.90 -14.54 -20.25
N ASP A 456 -21.44 -13.76 -21.18
CA ASP A 456 -22.34 -14.24 -22.24
C ASP A 456 -21.57 -14.51 -23.55
N ASP A 457 -20.43 -13.84 -23.75
CA ASP A 457 -19.65 -13.90 -25.00
C ASP A 457 -18.41 -14.80 -24.87
N TRP A 458 -17.52 -14.47 -23.93
CA TRP A 458 -16.29 -15.22 -23.65
C TRP A 458 -16.55 -16.61 -23.08
N ASP A 459 -15.79 -17.60 -23.58
CA ASP A 459 -15.64 -18.89 -22.92
C ASP A 459 -14.92 -18.70 -21.56
N LEU A 460 -15.54 -19.20 -20.49
CA LEU A 460 -15.05 -18.95 -19.13
C LEU A 460 -13.72 -19.66 -18.84
N ARG A 461 -13.42 -20.80 -19.48
CA ARG A 461 -12.12 -21.47 -19.30
C ARG A 461 -11.01 -20.70 -20.01
N ALA A 462 -11.26 -20.18 -21.20
CA ALA A 462 -10.33 -19.29 -21.87
C ALA A 462 -10.12 -17.99 -21.08
N LEU A 463 -11.20 -17.39 -20.55
CA LEU A 463 -11.12 -16.21 -19.69
C LEU A 463 -10.36 -16.49 -18.39
N GLN A 464 -10.51 -17.69 -17.82
CA GLN A 464 -9.75 -18.13 -16.64
C GLN A 464 -8.23 -18.03 -16.89
N ALA A 465 -7.75 -18.47 -18.07
CA ALA A 465 -6.33 -18.33 -18.42
C ALA A 465 -5.88 -16.86 -18.50
N VAL A 466 -6.70 -15.99 -19.08
CA VAL A 466 -6.43 -14.53 -19.14
C VAL A 466 -6.30 -13.96 -17.73
N LEU A 467 -7.24 -14.27 -16.84
CA LEU A 467 -7.24 -13.74 -15.48
C LEU A 467 -6.12 -14.33 -14.59
N LEU A 468 -5.64 -15.52 -14.89
CA LEU A 468 -4.47 -16.13 -14.22
C LEU A 468 -3.12 -15.56 -14.67
N SER A 469 -3.10 -14.82 -15.78
CA SER A 469 -1.86 -14.37 -16.43
C SER A 469 -1.12 -13.24 -15.70
N ALA A 470 0.15 -13.07 -16.08
CA ALA A 470 1.00 -11.95 -15.68
C ALA A 470 0.44 -10.59 -16.15
N VAL A 471 -0.31 -10.55 -17.27
CA VAL A 471 -0.96 -9.32 -17.75
C VAL A 471 -2.06 -8.89 -16.78
N THR A 472 -2.95 -9.80 -16.39
CA THR A 472 -3.97 -9.50 -15.37
C THR A 472 -3.32 -9.12 -14.05
N ARG A 473 -2.26 -9.84 -13.66
CA ARG A 473 -1.48 -9.51 -12.45
C ARG A 473 -0.91 -8.09 -12.53
N LEU A 474 -0.43 -7.66 -13.70
CA LEU A 474 0.05 -6.29 -13.90
C LEU A 474 -1.07 -5.29 -13.71
N PHE A 475 -2.21 -5.42 -14.42
CA PHE A 475 -3.37 -4.54 -14.24
C PHE A 475 -3.78 -4.42 -12.77
N VAL A 476 -3.88 -5.55 -12.07
CA VAL A 476 -4.23 -5.56 -10.64
C VAL A 476 -3.12 -4.91 -9.81
N ALA A 477 -1.84 -5.16 -10.06
CA ALA A 477 -0.74 -4.57 -9.31
C ALA A 477 -0.61 -3.05 -9.51
N THR A 478 -0.87 -2.57 -10.72
CA THR A 478 -0.82 -1.15 -11.09
C THR A 478 -1.84 -0.34 -10.29
N TYR A 479 -3.08 -0.83 -10.22
CA TYR A 479 -4.17 -0.10 -9.56
C TYR A 479 -4.42 -0.49 -8.09
N SER A 480 -3.99 -1.69 -7.66
CA SER A 480 -4.17 -2.14 -6.28
C SER A 480 -3.02 -1.72 -5.37
N THR A 481 -3.31 -1.65 -4.08
CA THR A 481 -2.31 -1.49 -3.03
C THR A 481 -1.80 -2.85 -2.60
N LYS A 482 -0.48 -3.06 -2.65
CA LYS A 482 0.14 -4.31 -2.20
C LYS A 482 -0.09 -4.51 -0.68
N MET A 483 -0.62 -5.67 -0.31
CA MET A 483 -0.96 -6.03 1.09
C MET A 483 0.16 -6.83 1.74
N ARG A 484 0.39 -6.62 3.06
CA ARG A 484 1.47 -7.26 3.86
C ARG A 484 1.80 -8.68 3.37
N GLY A 485 3.02 -8.89 2.87
CA GLY A 485 3.54 -10.19 2.41
C GLY A 485 3.56 -10.38 0.89
N GLY A 486 3.39 -9.31 0.10
CA GLY A 486 3.40 -9.37 -1.37
C GLY A 486 2.06 -9.77 -2.00
N PHE A 487 0.99 -9.85 -1.19
CA PHE A 487 -0.33 -10.27 -1.63
C PHE A 487 -1.03 -9.16 -2.43
N LEU A 488 -1.65 -9.52 -3.56
CA LEU A 488 -2.46 -8.61 -4.36
C LEU A 488 -3.93 -8.73 -3.96
N ARG A 489 -4.65 -7.60 -4.08
CA ARG A 489 -6.09 -7.53 -3.81
C ARG A 489 -6.87 -7.52 -5.12
N PHE A 490 -7.62 -8.58 -5.38
CA PHE A 490 -8.41 -8.74 -6.60
C PHE A 490 -9.82 -8.15 -6.45
N GLN A 491 -9.90 -6.93 -5.92
CA GLN A 491 -11.17 -6.25 -5.72
C GLN A 491 -11.89 -5.99 -7.05
N ALA A 492 -13.23 -6.04 -7.02
CA ALA A 492 -14.05 -5.85 -8.22
C ALA A 492 -13.71 -4.58 -9.02
N GLN A 493 -13.37 -3.48 -8.35
CA GLN A 493 -12.98 -2.23 -9.02
C GLN A 493 -11.71 -2.36 -9.86
N TYR A 494 -10.77 -3.23 -9.48
CA TYR A 494 -9.53 -3.48 -10.23
C TYR A 494 -9.75 -4.49 -11.34
N LEU A 495 -10.52 -5.55 -11.07
CA LEU A 495 -10.93 -6.52 -12.09
C LEU A 495 -11.64 -5.84 -13.26
N ARG A 496 -12.50 -4.85 -12.99
CA ARG A 496 -13.20 -4.07 -14.03
C ARG A 496 -12.28 -3.26 -14.93
N ARG A 497 -11.03 -2.96 -14.49
CA ARG A 497 -10.05 -2.22 -15.30
C ARG A 497 -9.25 -3.10 -16.25
N ILE A 498 -9.35 -4.43 -16.13
CA ILE A 498 -8.68 -5.36 -17.03
C ILE A 498 -9.21 -5.14 -18.44
N ARG A 499 -8.30 -5.14 -19.42
CA ARG A 499 -8.60 -4.93 -20.83
C ARG A 499 -8.48 -6.23 -21.60
N ILE A 500 -9.50 -6.64 -22.34
CA ILE A 500 -9.49 -7.89 -23.13
C ILE A 500 -10.11 -7.66 -24.51
N PRO A 501 -9.68 -8.38 -25.56
CA PRO A 501 -10.32 -8.27 -26.88
C PRO A 501 -11.77 -8.77 -26.87
N HIS A 502 -12.53 -8.40 -27.90
CA HIS A 502 -13.83 -9.02 -28.11
C HIS A 502 -13.65 -10.51 -28.44
N TRP A 503 -14.47 -11.38 -27.85
CA TRP A 503 -14.29 -12.83 -28.02
C TRP A 503 -14.31 -13.27 -29.48
N ALA A 504 -15.15 -12.62 -30.30
CA ALA A 504 -15.27 -12.86 -31.73
C ALA A 504 -13.95 -12.69 -32.50
N GLU A 505 -13.05 -11.82 -32.03
CA GLU A 505 -11.79 -11.48 -32.68
C GLU A 505 -10.66 -12.46 -32.32
N VAL A 506 -10.83 -13.26 -31.27
CA VAL A 506 -9.83 -14.25 -30.84
C VAL A 506 -9.82 -15.43 -31.82
N PRO A 507 -8.68 -15.81 -32.43
CA PRO A 507 -8.61 -16.95 -33.33
C PRO A 507 -8.93 -18.28 -32.66
N GLU A 508 -9.66 -19.17 -33.34
CA GLU A 508 -10.10 -20.46 -32.78
C GLU A 508 -8.96 -21.32 -32.18
N PRO A 509 -7.77 -21.44 -32.80
CA PRO A 509 -6.66 -22.19 -32.20
C PRO A 509 -6.24 -21.62 -30.84
N LEU A 510 -6.24 -20.29 -30.71
CA LEU A 510 -5.87 -19.60 -29.48
C LEU A 510 -6.95 -19.74 -28.40
N ARG A 511 -8.24 -19.74 -28.79
CA ARG A 511 -9.36 -20.02 -27.87
C ARG A 511 -9.19 -21.37 -27.18
N ARG A 512 -8.89 -22.42 -27.97
CA ARG A 512 -8.68 -23.78 -27.46
C ARG A 512 -7.44 -23.85 -26.56
N GLU A 513 -6.35 -23.20 -26.98
CA GLU A 513 -5.12 -23.17 -26.18
C GLU A 513 -5.32 -22.50 -24.81
N LEU A 514 -6.00 -21.35 -24.77
CA LEU A 514 -6.34 -20.66 -23.51
C LEU A 514 -7.16 -21.57 -22.58
N ALA A 515 -8.22 -22.18 -23.10
CA ALA A 515 -9.08 -23.07 -22.32
C ALA A 515 -8.30 -24.30 -21.81
N GLU A 516 -7.51 -24.94 -22.64
CA GLU A 516 -6.69 -26.09 -22.25
C GLU A 516 -5.65 -25.73 -21.18
N ALA A 517 -4.99 -24.57 -21.31
CA ALA A 517 -4.01 -24.10 -20.34
C ALA A 517 -4.64 -23.89 -18.96
N ALA A 518 -5.84 -23.29 -18.91
CA ALA A 518 -6.59 -23.11 -17.68
C ALA A 518 -7.05 -24.44 -17.06
N ILE A 519 -7.56 -25.37 -17.87
CA ILE A 519 -8.00 -26.71 -17.41
C ILE A 519 -6.81 -27.49 -16.83
N LYS A 520 -5.65 -27.45 -17.50
CA LYS A 520 -4.41 -28.07 -17.02
C LYS A 520 -3.79 -27.33 -15.83
N ARG A 521 -4.29 -26.13 -15.49
CA ARG A 521 -3.74 -25.21 -14.48
C ARG A 521 -2.26 -24.89 -14.70
N ASP A 522 -1.83 -24.86 -15.96
CA ASP A 522 -0.46 -24.51 -16.33
C ASP A 522 -0.35 -22.99 -16.49
N LEU A 523 0.17 -22.32 -15.45
CA LEU A 523 0.35 -20.88 -15.43
C LEU A 523 1.32 -20.38 -16.52
N GLN A 524 2.32 -21.17 -16.89
CA GLN A 524 3.24 -20.78 -17.96
C GLN A 524 2.55 -20.89 -19.33
N ALA A 525 1.76 -21.94 -19.56
CA ALA A 525 0.95 -22.05 -20.76
C ALA A 525 -0.10 -20.93 -20.84
N CYS A 526 -0.73 -20.57 -19.72
CA CYS A 526 -1.64 -19.43 -19.65
C CYS A 526 -0.92 -18.14 -20.08
N ASN A 527 0.27 -17.87 -19.52
CA ASN A 527 1.06 -16.70 -19.90
C ASN A 527 1.44 -16.71 -21.38
N ARG A 528 1.94 -17.82 -21.93
CA ARG A 528 2.32 -17.92 -23.35
C ARG A 528 1.14 -17.65 -24.29
N ALA A 529 0.00 -18.26 -24.00
CA ALA A 529 -1.22 -18.06 -24.78
C ALA A 529 -1.71 -16.60 -24.68
N VAL A 530 -1.70 -16.03 -23.48
CA VAL A 530 -2.11 -14.63 -23.25
C VAL A 530 -1.14 -13.63 -23.88
N PHE A 531 0.16 -13.91 -23.91
CA PHE A 531 1.12 -13.06 -24.61
C PHE A 531 0.87 -13.03 -26.11
N ARG A 532 0.40 -14.13 -26.71
CA ARG A 532 -0.08 -14.13 -28.09
C ARG A 532 -1.42 -13.42 -28.26
N LEU A 533 -2.33 -13.55 -27.29
CA LEU A 533 -3.62 -12.86 -27.29
C LEU A 533 -3.46 -11.33 -27.40
N TYR A 534 -2.46 -10.77 -26.71
CA TYR A 534 -2.16 -9.33 -26.70
C TYR A 534 -1.05 -8.91 -27.66
N ASP A 535 -0.54 -9.84 -28.47
CA ASP A 535 0.63 -9.67 -29.35
C ASP A 535 1.81 -8.97 -28.64
N LEU A 536 2.19 -9.46 -27.46
CA LEU A 536 3.24 -8.83 -26.66
C LEU A 536 4.62 -9.03 -27.29
N SER A 537 5.39 -7.94 -27.39
CA SER A 537 6.80 -7.99 -27.82
C SER A 537 7.70 -8.68 -26.78
N GLN A 538 8.93 -9.06 -27.17
CA GLN A 538 9.89 -9.64 -26.22
C GLN A 538 10.24 -8.68 -25.07
N GLU A 539 10.28 -7.38 -25.36
CA GLU A 539 10.54 -6.32 -24.39
C GLU A 539 9.38 -6.21 -23.39
N GLU A 540 8.14 -6.23 -23.87
CA GLU A 540 6.92 -6.19 -23.04
C GLU A 540 6.80 -7.43 -22.14
N ARG A 541 7.14 -8.62 -22.66
CA ARG A 541 7.18 -9.87 -21.89
C ARG A 541 8.22 -9.80 -20.76
N SER A 542 9.38 -9.24 -21.04
CA SER A 542 10.45 -9.05 -20.05
C SER A 542 10.02 -8.06 -18.96
N ALA A 543 9.30 -6.99 -19.33
CA ALA A 543 8.75 -6.03 -18.38
C ALA A 543 7.72 -6.63 -17.42
N LEU A 544 7.01 -7.69 -17.82
CA LEU A 544 6.05 -8.43 -17.00
C LEU A 544 6.69 -9.44 -16.03
N GLY A 545 8.02 -9.52 -15.98
CA GLY A 545 8.75 -10.52 -15.19
C GLY A 545 8.78 -11.91 -15.83
N GLY A 546 8.47 -12.00 -17.12
CA GLY A 546 8.73 -13.20 -17.91
C GLY A 546 10.21 -13.25 -18.24
N ASN A 547 11.00 -13.97 -17.45
CA ASN A 547 12.24 -14.52 -17.98
C ASN A 547 11.83 -15.38 -19.18
N GLY A 548 12.20 -14.96 -20.37
CA GLY A 548 11.92 -15.70 -21.58
C GLY A 548 12.54 -17.08 -21.47
N GLU A 549 11.70 -18.08 -21.26
CA GLU A 549 11.84 -19.49 -21.63
C GLU A 549 10.45 -20.16 -21.63
#